data_AF-A0A934THN3-F1
#
_entry.id   AF-A0A934THN3-F1
#
_cell.length_a   1.000
_cell.length_b   1.000
_cell.length_c   1.000
_cell.angle_alpha   90.00
_cell.angle_beta   90.00
_cell.angle_gamma   90.00
#
_symmetry.space_group_name_H-M   'P 1'
#
loop_
_entity.id
_entity.type
_entity.pdbx_description
1 polymer ?
#
loop_
_entity_poly.entity_id
_entity_poly.type
_entity_poly.pdbx_seq_one_letter_code
_entity_poly.pdbx_strand_id
1 'polypeptide(L)'
;MRLDLSSQIVLDRVPQRYYRPENEFELSALTRYEKVPTEIYESSVEASIHIAKQIAKRIKEKQATGSPFVLALPGGHSPQT
;
A
#
# COMPACT_ATOMS: atom_id res chain seq x y z
N MET A 1 38.63 -10.53 -13.33
CA MET A 1 38.08 -9.25 -12.84
C MET A 1 36.59 -9.25 -13.12
N ARG A 2 35.75 -8.96 -12.12
CA ARG A 2 34.29 -8.86 -12.27
C ARG A 2 33.97 -7.41 -12.64
N LEU A 3 33.55 -7.17 -13.89
CA LEU A 3 33.38 -5.84 -14.48
C LEU A 3 31.93 -5.33 -14.40
N ASP A 4 31.01 -6.12 -13.85
CA ASP A 4 29.57 -5.86 -13.93
C ASP A 4 29.01 -5.09 -12.71
N LEU A 5 29.82 -4.21 -12.09
CA LEU A 5 29.39 -3.40 -10.96
C LEU A 5 28.17 -2.51 -11.30
N SER A 6 28.03 -2.10 -12.56
CA SER A 6 26.87 -1.32 -13.03
C SER A 6 25.55 -2.11 -12.98
N SER A 7 25.57 -3.43 -13.17
CA SER A 7 24.38 -4.30 -13.09
C SER A 7 23.84 -4.47 -11.66
N GLN A 8 24.65 -4.11 -10.66
CA GLN A 8 24.28 -4.12 -9.24
C GLN A 8 23.79 -2.75 -8.76
N ILE A 9 24.01 -1.68 -9.54
CA ILE A 9 23.50 -0.34 -9.24
C ILE A 9 22.10 -0.22 -9.84
N VAL A 10 21.08 -0.59 -9.07
CA VAL A 10 19.68 -0.32 -9.45
C VAL A 10 19.38 1.15 -9.18
N LEU A 11 19.62 2.01 -10.18
CA LEU A 11 19.35 3.45 -10.12
C LEU A 11 17.84 3.78 -9.97
N ASP A 12 16.97 2.79 -10.21
CA ASP A 12 15.51 2.99 -10.28
C ASP A 12 14.76 2.73 -8.96
N ARG A 13 15.44 2.28 -7.89
CA ARG A 13 14.77 1.98 -6.61
C ARG A 13 14.83 3.16 -5.65
N VAL A 14 13.67 3.76 -5.41
CA VAL A 14 13.47 4.75 -4.34
C VAL A 14 13.39 4.00 -2.99
N PRO A 15 14.23 4.33 -1.99
CA PRO A 15 14.13 3.72 -0.66
C PRO A 15 12.74 3.89 -0.02
N GLN A 16 12.24 2.83 0.65
CA GLN A 16 10.92 2.79 1.28
C GLN A 16 10.63 3.96 2.22
N ARG A 17 11.63 4.44 2.97
CA ARG A 17 11.51 5.59 3.88
C ARG A 17 10.94 6.86 3.23
N TYR A 18 11.09 7.03 1.91
CA TYR A 18 10.61 8.23 1.22
C TYR A 18 9.12 8.22 0.89
N TYR A 19 8.48 7.05 0.93
CA TYR A 19 7.06 6.91 0.60
C TYR A 19 6.25 6.15 1.65
N ARG A 20 6.93 5.47 2.59
CA ARG A 20 6.32 4.71 3.68
C ARG A 20 7.21 4.76 4.93
N PRO A 21 7.24 5.91 5.63
CA PRO A 21 8.03 6.06 6.85
C PRO A 21 7.46 5.20 7.99
N GLU A 22 8.31 4.79 8.93
CA GLU A 22 7.94 3.95 10.07
C GLU A 22 7.31 4.75 11.23
N ASN A 23 7.54 6.06 11.26
CA ASN A 23 7.12 6.95 12.33
C ASN A 23 6.01 7.92 11.88
N GLU A 24 5.02 8.14 12.74
CA GLU A 24 3.92 9.08 12.54
C GLU A 24 4.39 10.52 12.28
N PHE A 25 5.47 10.96 12.95
CA PHE A 25 6.03 12.29 12.71
C PHE A 25 6.49 12.48 11.26
N GLU A 26 7.25 11.53 10.74
CA GLU A 26 7.74 11.54 9.35
C GLU A 26 6.60 11.38 8.35
N LEU A 27 5.62 10.52 8.67
CA LEU A 27 4.42 10.37 7.85
C LEU A 27 3.66 11.69 7.74
N SER A 28 3.48 12.41 8.86
CA SER A 28 2.79 13.71 8.86
C SER A 28 3.54 14.79 8.06
N ALA A 29 4.87 14.73 8.04
CA ALA A 29 5.68 15.63 7.23
C ALA A 29 5.53 15.29 5.73
N LEU A 30 5.54 14.00 5.39
CA LEU A 30 5.40 13.50 4.03
C LEU A 30 4.01 13.81 3.44
N THR A 31 2.95 13.55 4.19
CA THR A 31 1.56 13.65 3.71
C THR A 31 0.90 15.00 3.98
N ARG A 32 1.67 16.01 4.41
CA ARG A 32 1.15 17.34 4.82
C ARG A 32 0.23 18.00 3.79
N TYR A 33 0.46 17.75 2.51
CA TYR A 33 -0.31 18.32 1.41
C TYR A 33 -1.33 17.34 0.80
N GLU A 34 -1.36 16.10 1.26
CA GLU A 34 -2.34 15.12 0.82
C GLU A 34 -3.73 15.46 1.36
N LYS A 35 -4.73 15.43 0.48
CA LYS A 35 -6.12 15.73 0.84
C LYS A 35 -6.91 14.48 1.20
N VAL A 36 -6.34 13.30 0.96
CA VAL A 36 -6.92 11.99 1.21
C VAL A 36 -5.84 11.09 1.80
N PRO A 37 -6.20 10.10 2.64
CA PRO A 37 -5.24 9.12 3.11
C PRO A 37 -4.61 8.38 1.93
N THR A 38 -3.29 8.47 1.80
CA THR A 38 -2.54 7.84 0.72
C THR A 38 -1.50 6.89 1.32
N GLU A 39 -1.44 5.68 0.78
CA GLU A 39 -0.43 4.69 1.14
C GLU A 39 0.26 4.24 -0.15
N ILE A 40 1.59 4.28 -0.18
CA ILE A 40 2.40 3.90 -1.33
C ILE A 40 3.10 2.57 -1.03
N TYR A 41 3.06 1.65 -2.00
CA TYR A 41 3.63 0.31 -1.91
C TYR A 41 4.66 0.10 -3.02
N GLU A 42 5.64 -0.77 -2.76
CA GLU A 42 6.68 -1.07 -3.77
C GLU A 42 6.12 -1.87 -4.95
N SER A 43 5.10 -2.69 -4.70
CA SER A 43 4.47 -3.53 -5.71
C SER A 43 2.95 -3.56 -5.58
N SER A 44 2.26 -3.83 -6.69
CA SER A 44 0.81 -4.03 -6.72
C SER A 44 0.37 -5.23 -5.89
N VAL A 45 1.20 -6.27 -5.79
CA VAL A 45 0.92 -7.48 -5.01
C VAL A 45 0.91 -7.19 -3.51
N GLU A 46 1.88 -6.39 -3.02
CA GLU A 46 1.89 -6.00 -1.62
C GLU A 46 0.66 -5.16 -1.28
N ALA A 47 0.31 -4.21 -2.16
CA ALA A 47 -0.88 -3.39 -2.02
C ALA A 47 -2.17 -4.23 -2.02
N SER A 48 -2.31 -5.21 -2.92
CA SER A 48 -3.51 -6.04 -3.02
C SER A 48 -3.73 -6.87 -1.75
N ILE A 49 -2.65 -7.47 -1.22
CA ILE A 49 -2.71 -8.22 0.04
C ILE A 49 -3.13 -7.31 1.21
N HIS A 50 -2.58 -6.09 1.28
CA HIS A 50 -2.94 -5.15 2.34
C HIS A 50 -4.42 -4.77 2.28
N ILE A 51 -4.92 -4.40 1.10
CA ILE A 51 -6.32 -4.04 0.88
C ILE A 51 -7.25 -5.22 1.18
N ALA A 52 -6.92 -6.44 0.73
CA ALA A 52 -7.71 -7.63 1.01
C ALA A 52 -7.83 -7.91 2.52
N LYS A 53 -6.73 -7.76 3.27
CA LYS A 53 -6.75 -7.89 4.74
C LYS A 53 -7.62 -6.83 5.39
N GLN A 54 -7.55 -5.58 4.94
CA GLN A 54 -8.38 -4.50 5.46
C GLN A 54 -9.88 -4.74 5.19
N ILE A 55 -10.24 -5.16 3.98
CA ILE A 55 -11.63 -5.50 3.64
C ILE A 55 -12.14 -6.65 4.52
N ALA A 56 -11.36 -7.72 4.65
CA ALA A 56 -11.71 -8.87 5.50
C ALA A 56 -11.90 -8.47 6.96
N LYS A 57 -11.06 -7.57 7.49
CA LYS A 57 -11.18 -7.02 8.84
C LYS A 57 -12.50 -6.25 9.00
N ARG A 58 -12.81 -5.33 8.08
CA ARG A 58 -14.04 -4.53 8.12
C ARG A 58 -15.31 -5.38 8.00
N ILE A 59 -15.27 -6.45 7.20
CA ILE A 59 -16.38 -7.42 7.11
C ILE A 59 -16.63 -8.04 8.50
N LYS A 60 -15.58 -8.53 9.16
CA LYS A 60 -15.70 -9.15 10.50
C LYS A 60 -16.18 -8.16 11.55
N GLU A 61 -15.69 -6.93 11.52
CA GLU A 61 -16.14 -5.87 12.43
C GLU A 61 -17.63 -5.58 12.27
N LYS A 62 -18.11 -5.44 11.03
CA LYS A 62 -19.54 -5.21 10.74
C LYS A 62 -20.41 -6.41 11.10
N GLN A 63 -19.91 -7.63 10.89
CA GLN A 63 -20.58 -8.86 11.31
C GLN A 63 -20.72 -8.92 12.83
N ALA A 64 -19.69 -8.53 13.58
CA ALA A 64 -19.73 -8.50 15.05
C ALA A 64 -20.76 -7.49 15.58
N THR A 65 -20.98 -6.38 14.88
CA THR A 65 -22.02 -5.40 15.25
C THR A 65 -23.41 -5.73 14.70
N GLY A 66 -23.59 -6.89 14.06
CA GLY A 66 -24.88 -7.32 13.48
C GLY A 66 -25.35 -6.45 12.30
N SER A 67 -24.44 -5.69 11.67
CA SER A 67 -24.76 -4.75 10.61
C SER A 67 -24.26 -5.24 9.25
N PRO A 68 -24.96 -4.95 8.14
CA PRO A 68 -24.50 -5.34 6.82
C PRO A 68 -23.21 -4.59 6.43
N PHE A 69 -22.28 -5.29 5.78
CA PHE A 69 -21.13 -4.68 5.10
C PHE A 69 -21.46 -4.55 3.61
N VAL A 70 -21.56 -3.31 3.11
CA VAL A 70 -21.87 -3.01 1.72
C VAL A 70 -20.60 -2.52 1.03
N LEU A 71 -20.25 -3.14 -0.09
CA LEU A 71 -19.06 -2.80 -0.88
C LEU A 71 -19.42 -2.72 -2.37
N ALA A 72 -19.05 -1.62 -3.01
CA ALA A 72 -19.09 -1.49 -4.47
C ALA A 72 -17.78 -2.01 -5.05
N LEU A 73 -17.86 -2.98 -5.98
CA LEU A 73 -16.69 -3.55 -6.64
C LEU A 73 -16.53 -2.97 -8.05
N PRO A 74 -15.42 -2.27 -8.33
CA PRO A 74 -15.11 -1.87 -9.70
C PRO A 74 -14.57 -3.07 -10.50
N GLY A 75 -14.64 -2.98 -11.83
CA GLY A 75 -13.97 -3.91 -12.73
C GLY A 75 -12.48 -3.59 -12.94
N GLY A 76 -11.84 -4.28 -13.88
CA GLY A 76 -10.44 -4.08 -14.26
C GLY A 76 -9.49 -5.10 -13.65
N HIS A 77 -8.19 -4.97 -13.94
CA HIS A 77 -7.18 -5.94 -13.48
C HIS A 77 -6.78 -5.74 -12.02
N SER A 78 -6.71 -4.49 -11.53
CA SER A 78 -6.28 -4.22 -10.16
C SER A 78 -7.16 -4.88 -9.08
N PRO A 79 -8.51 -4.94 -9.21
CA PRO A 79 -9.35 -5.70 -8.28
C PRO A 79 -9.30 -7.23 -8.48
N GLN A 80 -8.76 -7.73 -9.59
CA GLN A 80 -8.65 -9.17 -9.89
C GLN A 80 -7.37 -9.81 -9.34
N THR A 81 -6.26 -9.06 -9.35
CA THR A 81 -4.94 -9.45 -8.80
C THR A 81 -4.86 -9.27 -7.29
#